data_AF-A0A0A0EZ38-F1
#
_entry.id   AF-A0A0A0EZ38-F1
#
_cell.length_a   1.000
_cell.length_b   1.000
_cell.length_c   1.000
_cell.angle_alpha   90.00
_cell.angle_beta   90.00
_cell.angle_gamma   90.00
#
_symmetry.space_group_name_H-M   'P 1'
#
loop_
_entity.id
_entity.type
_entity.pdbx_description
1 polymer ?
#
loop_
_entity_poly.entity_id
_entity_poly.type
_entity_poly.pdbx_seq_one_letter_code
_entity_poly.pdbx_strand_id
1 'polypeptide(L)'
;MAATKKGVSVRWLAVLLMVFSVFPVLAATPYQTQGIVLLQPDFVLQERVPSIDSLSGYIKAVQAAAEATMAREAPSPTSGFVVLAVRPGRRSMAWLDFQPALPDAVAARLTQAIQAVPPFEARDGVVVFALNATLWDAPSAHGFPNPSAWRKALEGRSEPMEIGDLVNEVWP
;
A
#
# COMPACT_ATOMS: atom_id res chain seq x y z
N MET A 1 -33.90 68.94 -41.55
CA MET A 1 -33.30 69.40 -40.27
C MET A 1 -34.36 69.21 -39.20
N ALA A 2 -34.20 68.47 -38.11
CA ALA A 2 -33.05 67.80 -37.51
C ALA A 2 -33.55 66.53 -36.81
N ALA A 3 -32.69 65.52 -36.74
CA ALA A 3 -32.94 64.24 -36.09
C ALA A 3 -32.89 64.35 -34.56
N THR A 4 -33.67 63.54 -33.85
CA THR A 4 -33.20 63.01 -32.54
C THR A 4 -33.91 61.71 -32.17
N LYS A 5 -33.19 60.59 -32.34
CA LYS A 5 -33.45 59.30 -31.68
C LYS A 5 -33.07 59.41 -30.20
N LYS A 6 -33.95 58.95 -29.31
CA LYS A 6 -33.66 58.49 -27.94
C LYS A 6 -34.70 57.40 -27.66
N GLY A 7 -34.43 56.15 -27.33
CA GLY A 7 -33.30 55.51 -26.67
C GLY A 7 -33.98 54.39 -25.87
N VAL A 8 -34.03 53.17 -26.40
CA VAL A 8 -34.69 52.04 -25.74
C VAL A 8 -33.92 51.74 -24.45
N SER A 9 -34.58 51.94 -23.32
CA SER A 9 -34.06 51.67 -21.98
C SER A 9 -33.99 50.15 -21.76
N VAL A 10 -32.86 49.54 -22.15
CA VAL A 10 -32.50 48.17 -21.76
C VAL A 10 -32.17 48.16 -20.26
N ARG A 11 -33.20 48.04 -19.42
CA ARG A 11 -33.07 47.75 -17.98
C ARG A 11 -33.46 46.30 -17.70
N TRP A 12 -32.88 45.38 -18.46
CA TRP A 12 -32.93 43.94 -18.19
C TRP A 12 -31.58 43.36 -18.62
N LEU A 13 -30.58 43.44 -17.74
CA LEU A 13 -29.34 42.71 -17.95
C LEU A 13 -28.81 42.18 -16.62
N ALA A 14 -29.09 40.90 -16.42
CA ALA A 14 -28.21 39.92 -15.79
C ALA A 14 -27.62 40.27 -14.42
N VAL A 15 -28.36 39.99 -13.35
CA VAL A 15 -27.73 39.48 -12.13
C VAL A 15 -27.50 37.99 -12.37
N LEU A 16 -26.39 37.68 -13.05
CA LEU A 16 -25.92 36.31 -13.24
C LEU A 16 -25.30 35.87 -11.90
N LEU A 17 -26.05 35.05 -11.15
CA LEU A 17 -25.58 34.36 -9.96
C LEU A 17 -24.39 33.46 -10.36
N MET A 18 -23.18 33.96 -10.18
CA MET A 18 -21.95 33.19 -10.34
C MET A 18 -21.79 32.30 -9.10
N VAL A 19 -22.57 31.21 -9.06
CA VAL A 19 -22.37 30.11 -8.11
C VAL A 19 -21.09 29.41 -8.55
N PHE A 20 -19.95 29.85 -8.03
CA PHE A 20 -18.72 29.09 -8.07
C PHE A 20 -18.96 27.80 -7.29
N SER A 21 -19.24 26.72 -8.04
CA SER A 21 -19.22 25.37 -7.50
C SER A 21 -17.77 25.07 -7.15
N VAL A 22 -17.41 25.26 -5.88
CA VAL A 22 -16.17 24.75 -5.32
C VAL A 22 -16.34 23.24 -5.22
N PHE A 23 -16.02 22.53 -6.30
CA PHE A 23 -15.91 21.07 -6.23
C PHE A 23 -14.70 20.77 -5.35
N PRO A 24 -14.87 20.06 -4.22
CA PRO A 24 -13.71 19.59 -3.47
C PRO A 24 -12.94 18.65 -4.39
N VAL A 25 -11.70 19.02 -4.73
CA VAL A 25 -10.75 18.07 -5.30
C VAL A 25 -10.49 17.06 -4.19
N LEU A 26 -11.08 15.87 -4.31
CA LEU A 26 -10.73 14.75 -3.43
C LEU A 26 -9.26 14.45 -3.68
N ALA A 27 -8.43 14.65 -2.67
CA ALA A 27 -7.03 14.27 -2.73
C ALA A 27 -6.95 12.74 -2.83
N ALA A 28 -6.16 12.25 -3.78
CA ALA A 28 -5.96 10.82 -3.95
C ALA A 28 -5.41 10.19 -2.67
N THR A 29 -5.90 9.00 -2.31
CA THR A 29 -5.54 8.38 -1.04
C THR A 29 -4.09 7.88 -1.08
N PRO A 30 -3.21 8.28 -0.15
CA PRO A 30 -1.78 7.97 -0.26
C PRO A 30 -1.46 6.48 -0.19
N TYR A 31 -2.21 5.70 0.58
CA TYR A 31 -2.04 4.26 0.73
C TYR A 31 -3.37 3.58 1.00
N GLN A 32 -3.65 2.49 0.31
CA GLN A 32 -4.77 1.60 0.61
C GLN A 32 -4.33 0.16 0.52
N THR A 33 -4.87 -0.70 1.40
CA THR A 33 -4.75 -2.16 1.25
C THR A 33 -6.01 -2.70 0.59
N GLN A 34 -5.83 -3.36 -0.54
CA GLN A 34 -6.91 -3.96 -1.34
C GLN A 34 -7.21 -5.40 -0.92
N GLY A 35 -6.23 -6.09 -0.31
CA GLY A 35 -6.40 -7.46 0.15
C GLY A 35 -5.17 -8.02 0.86
N ILE A 36 -5.34 -9.20 1.45
CA ILE A 36 -4.29 -9.96 2.11
C ILE A 36 -4.06 -11.24 1.30
N VAL A 37 -2.82 -11.53 0.97
CA VAL A 37 -2.39 -12.77 0.31
C VAL A 37 -1.71 -13.64 1.35
N LEU A 38 -2.29 -14.80 1.63
CA LEU A 38 -1.68 -15.81 2.48
C LEU A 38 -0.68 -16.60 1.64
N LEU A 39 0.58 -16.60 2.03
CA LEU A 39 1.68 -17.24 1.29
C LEU A 39 2.06 -18.60 1.87
N GLN A 40 1.31 -19.04 2.87
CA GLN A 40 1.46 -20.34 3.51
C GLN A 40 0.07 -20.99 3.64
N PRO A 41 0.00 -22.33 3.62
CA PRO A 41 -1.26 -23.03 3.83
C PRO A 41 -1.92 -22.68 5.17
N ASP A 42 -3.24 -22.73 5.23
CA ASP A 42 -4.02 -22.38 6.44
C ASP A 42 -3.59 -23.17 7.68
N PHE A 43 -3.29 -24.46 7.53
CA PHE A 43 -2.85 -25.29 8.66
C PHE A 43 -1.52 -24.80 9.26
N VAL A 44 -0.59 -24.33 8.42
CA VAL A 44 0.68 -23.73 8.88
C VAL A 44 0.42 -22.43 9.62
N LEU A 45 -0.48 -21.59 9.11
CA LEU A 45 -0.81 -20.33 9.77
C LEU A 45 -1.53 -20.55 11.10
N GLN A 46 -2.45 -21.52 11.19
CA GLN A 46 -3.16 -21.85 12.42
C GLN A 46 -2.22 -22.35 13.53
N GLU A 47 -1.19 -23.13 13.17
CA GLU A 47 -0.19 -23.61 14.10
C GLU A 47 0.72 -22.47 14.60
N ARG A 48 1.15 -21.59 13.68
CA ARG A 48 2.19 -20.59 13.95
C ARG A 48 1.68 -19.25 14.44
N VAL A 49 0.44 -18.88 14.13
CA VAL A 49 -0.16 -17.62 14.56
C VAL A 49 -0.83 -17.81 15.92
N PRO A 50 -0.53 -16.97 16.92
CA PRO A 50 -1.04 -17.18 18.27
C PRO A 50 -2.56 -17.00 18.40
N SER A 51 -3.13 -16.10 17.60
CA SER A 51 -4.58 -15.90 17.42
C SER A 51 -4.86 -15.04 16.19
N ILE A 52 -6.09 -15.14 15.65
CA ILE A 52 -6.56 -14.27 14.55
C ILE A 52 -6.49 -12.79 14.96
N ASP A 53 -6.81 -12.47 16.21
CA ASP A 53 -6.71 -11.11 16.75
C ASP A 53 -5.28 -10.56 16.71
N SER A 54 -4.28 -11.41 16.99
CA SER A 54 -2.87 -11.02 16.93
C SER A 54 -2.43 -10.69 15.51
N LEU A 55 -2.80 -11.55 14.54
CA LEU A 55 -2.48 -11.31 13.13
C LEU A 55 -3.21 -10.07 12.59
N SER A 56 -4.51 -9.96 12.84
CA SER A 56 -5.30 -8.81 12.36
C SER A 56 -4.89 -7.51 13.02
N GLY A 57 -4.53 -7.52 14.31
CA GLY A 57 -3.97 -6.37 15.02
C GLY A 57 -2.65 -5.92 14.41
N TYR A 58 -1.74 -6.86 14.11
CA TYR A 58 -0.48 -6.56 13.45
C TYR A 58 -0.68 -5.99 12.04
N ILE A 59 -1.58 -6.59 11.24
CA ILE A 59 -1.92 -6.08 9.90
C ILE A 59 -2.41 -4.64 9.96
N LYS A 60 -3.35 -4.33 10.86
CA LYS A 60 -3.88 -2.96 11.02
C LYS A 60 -2.79 -1.97 11.43
N ALA A 61 -1.89 -2.37 12.33
CA ALA A 61 -0.79 -1.52 12.75
C ALA A 61 0.20 -1.25 11.62
N VAL A 62 0.50 -2.26 10.79
CA VAL A 62 1.32 -2.11 9.58
C VAL A 62 0.64 -1.19 8.56
N GLN A 63 -0.66 -1.36 8.33
CA GLN A 63 -1.44 -0.48 7.44
C GLN A 63 -1.38 0.98 7.89
N ALA A 64 -1.60 1.23 9.19
CA ALA A 64 -1.54 2.58 9.75
C ALA A 64 -0.12 3.19 9.63
N ALA A 65 0.93 2.41 9.87
CA ALA A 65 2.30 2.87 9.70
C ALA A 65 2.60 3.22 8.23
N ALA A 66 2.20 2.36 7.30
CA ALA A 66 2.37 2.59 5.87
C ALA A 66 1.60 3.84 5.41
N GLU A 67 0.34 3.99 5.79
CA GLU A 67 -0.48 5.17 5.48
C GLU A 67 0.15 6.46 6.02
N ALA A 68 0.58 6.47 7.29
CA ALA A 68 1.21 7.63 7.91
C ALA A 68 2.54 8.00 7.23
N THR A 69 3.30 7.03 6.73
CA THR A 69 4.51 7.28 5.93
C THR A 69 4.16 7.87 4.58
N MET A 70 3.26 7.23 3.82
CA MET A 70 2.94 7.64 2.45
C MET A 70 2.21 8.99 2.39
N ALA A 71 1.44 9.36 3.43
CA ALA A 71 0.78 10.65 3.53
C ALA A 71 1.74 11.85 3.54
N ARG A 72 3.04 11.63 3.79
CA ARG A 72 4.08 12.66 3.80
C ARG A 72 4.90 12.70 2.51
N GLU A 73 4.68 11.75 1.61
CA GLU A 73 5.43 11.61 0.37
C GLU A 73 4.74 12.36 -0.78
N ALA A 74 5.53 12.73 -1.78
CA ALA A 74 4.97 13.28 -3.02
C ALA A 74 4.15 12.19 -3.75
N PRO A 75 2.99 12.54 -4.36
CA PRO A 75 2.20 11.59 -5.11
C PRO A 75 2.97 10.86 -6.20
N SER A 76 2.98 9.54 -6.11
CA SER A 76 3.61 8.63 -7.07
C SER A 76 2.73 7.39 -7.26
N PRO A 77 1.71 7.46 -8.14
CA PRO A 77 0.78 6.35 -8.32
C PRO A 77 1.49 5.05 -8.68
N THR A 78 1.29 4.02 -7.86
CA THR A 78 1.82 2.67 -8.08
C THR A 78 1.02 1.67 -7.25
N SER A 79 1.15 0.38 -7.59
CA SER A 79 0.53 -0.71 -6.84
C SER A 79 1.49 -1.88 -6.73
N GLY A 80 1.23 -2.76 -5.77
CA GLY A 80 2.06 -3.93 -5.59
C GLY A 80 1.82 -4.60 -4.26
N PHE A 81 2.88 -5.22 -3.74
CA PHE A 81 2.81 -5.99 -2.52
C PHE A 81 3.79 -5.46 -1.47
N VAL A 82 3.30 -5.39 -0.24
CA VAL A 82 4.12 -5.34 0.97
C VAL A 82 4.16 -6.75 1.52
N VAL A 83 5.29 -7.44 1.38
CA VAL A 83 5.49 -8.79 1.89
C VAL A 83 6.05 -8.72 3.30
N LEU A 84 5.45 -9.46 4.22
CA LEU A 84 5.76 -9.45 5.65
C LEU A 84 6.12 -10.85 6.09
N ALA A 85 7.15 -10.95 6.91
CA ALA A 85 7.46 -12.17 7.63
C ALA A 85 7.68 -11.90 9.12
N VAL A 86 7.16 -12.79 9.96
CA VAL A 86 7.29 -12.75 11.42
C VAL A 86 7.88 -14.06 11.91
N ARG A 87 9.01 -13.98 12.62
CA ARG A 87 9.71 -15.11 13.23
C ARG A 87 9.50 -15.15 14.75
N PRO A 88 9.72 -16.31 15.39
CA PRO A 88 9.79 -16.41 16.85
C PRO A 88 10.81 -15.42 17.44
N GLY A 89 10.52 -14.95 18.66
CA GLY A 89 11.26 -13.89 19.34
C GLY A 89 10.91 -12.49 18.87
N ARG A 90 9.67 -12.25 18.42
CA ARG A 90 9.15 -10.97 17.92
C ARG A 90 10.04 -10.27 16.89
N ARG A 91 10.56 -11.02 15.92
CA ARG A 91 11.36 -10.46 14.82
C ARG A 91 10.51 -10.39 13.57
N SER A 92 10.57 -9.27 12.86
CA SER A 92 9.88 -9.10 11.59
C SER A 92 10.79 -8.59 10.48
N MET A 93 10.39 -8.86 9.24
CA MET A 93 11.04 -8.37 8.04
C MET A 93 9.97 -7.98 7.02
N ALA A 94 10.27 -6.98 6.20
CA ALA A 94 9.40 -6.53 5.13
C ALA A 94 10.16 -6.41 3.82
N TRP A 95 9.52 -6.80 2.72
CA TRP A 95 10.01 -6.60 1.36
C TRP A 95 8.93 -5.91 0.53
N LEU A 96 9.36 -5.06 -0.39
CA LEU A 96 8.46 -4.31 -1.26
C LEU A 96 8.55 -4.85 -2.69
N ASP A 97 7.39 -5.02 -3.31
CA ASP A 97 7.25 -5.47 -4.70
C ASP A 97 6.19 -4.60 -5.40
N PHE A 98 6.56 -3.35 -5.69
CA PHE A 98 5.71 -2.37 -6.37
C PHE A 98 6.09 -2.25 -7.84
N GLN A 99 5.08 -2.03 -8.69
CA GLN A 99 5.24 -1.77 -10.10
C GLN A 99 4.35 -0.58 -10.53
N PRO A 100 4.94 0.56 -10.92
CA PRO A 100 6.37 0.89 -10.91
C PRO A 100 7.02 0.84 -9.52
N ALA A 101 8.32 0.54 -9.47
CA ALA A 101 9.07 0.53 -8.21
C ALA A 101 9.05 1.90 -7.53
N LEU A 102 8.99 1.90 -6.20
CA LEU A 102 9.12 3.13 -5.41
C LEU A 102 10.54 3.68 -5.51
N PRO A 103 10.74 5.01 -5.46
CA PRO A 103 12.07 5.58 -5.30
C PRO A 103 12.75 5.03 -4.05
N ASP A 104 14.04 4.71 -4.13
CA ASP A 104 14.79 4.00 -3.07
C ASP A 104 14.63 4.63 -1.68
N ALA A 105 14.67 5.97 -1.61
CA ALA A 105 14.51 6.69 -0.35
C ALA A 105 13.09 6.53 0.25
N VAL A 106 12.06 6.48 -0.58
CA VAL A 106 10.67 6.25 -0.17
C VAL A 106 10.49 4.78 0.26
N ALA A 107 11.01 3.85 -0.54
CA ALA A 107 11.00 2.43 -0.24
C ALA A 107 11.69 2.12 1.11
N ALA A 108 12.83 2.74 1.38
CA ALA A 108 13.55 2.59 2.64
C ALA A 108 12.75 3.14 3.84
N ARG A 109 12.15 4.33 3.71
CA ARG A 109 11.31 4.91 4.78
C ARG A 109 10.08 4.06 5.06
N LEU A 110 9.39 3.58 4.02
CA LEU A 110 8.24 2.70 4.16
C LEU A 110 8.63 1.39 4.84
N THR A 111 9.70 0.74 4.37
CA THR A 111 10.21 -0.51 4.95
C THR A 111 10.59 -0.32 6.42
N GLN A 112 11.29 0.76 6.76
CA GLN A 112 11.68 1.08 8.14
C GLN A 112 10.46 1.31 9.04
N ALA A 113 9.47 2.07 8.58
CA ALA A 113 8.25 2.35 9.34
C ALA A 113 7.46 1.06 9.63
N ILE A 114 7.36 0.17 8.64
CA ILE A 114 6.70 -1.12 8.78
C ILE A 114 7.46 -2.03 9.75
N GLN A 115 8.79 -2.13 9.64
CA GLN A 115 9.62 -2.97 10.51
C GLN A 115 9.68 -2.44 11.95
N ALA A 116 9.38 -1.17 12.18
CA ALA A 116 9.24 -0.59 13.52
C ALA A 116 7.94 -0.99 14.23
N VAL A 117 6.96 -1.56 13.52
CA VAL A 117 5.73 -2.07 14.12
C VAL A 117 6.03 -3.32 14.95
N PRO A 118 5.68 -3.36 16.25
CA PRO A 118 5.91 -4.54 17.08
C PRO A 118 5.16 -5.76 16.52
N PRO A 119 5.85 -6.85 16.16
CA PRO A 119 5.18 -8.03 15.66
C PRO A 119 4.57 -8.87 16.79
N PHE A 120 3.62 -9.73 16.41
CA PHE A 120 3.14 -10.80 17.28
C PHE A 120 4.22 -11.86 17.50
N GLU A 121 4.03 -12.70 18.52
CA GLU A 121 4.93 -13.83 18.78
C GLU A 121 4.50 -15.03 17.92
N ALA A 122 5.20 -15.24 16.80
CA ALA A 122 5.01 -16.44 15.98
C ALA A 122 5.49 -17.69 16.73
N ARG A 123 4.78 -18.79 16.57
CA ARG A 123 5.08 -20.10 17.15
C ARG A 123 5.66 -21.00 16.07
N ASP A 124 6.59 -21.88 16.44
CA ASP A 124 7.00 -23.05 15.63
C ASP A 124 7.36 -22.75 14.15
N GLY A 125 7.91 -21.57 13.89
CA GLY A 125 8.43 -21.19 12.59
C GLY A 125 8.04 -19.79 12.14
N VAL A 126 8.42 -19.44 10.91
CA VAL A 126 8.13 -18.14 10.31
C VAL A 126 6.70 -18.12 9.73
N VAL A 127 6.00 -17.01 9.96
CA VAL A 127 4.72 -16.67 9.32
C VAL A 127 4.98 -15.68 8.21
N VAL A 128 4.45 -15.94 7.00
CA VAL A 128 4.69 -15.12 5.81
C VAL A 128 3.37 -14.83 5.09
N PHE A 129 3.12 -13.55 4.81
CA PHE A 129 1.93 -13.08 4.09
C PHE A 129 2.26 -11.78 3.35
N ALA A 130 1.36 -11.31 2.49
CA ALA A 130 1.51 -10.03 1.81
C ALA A 130 0.23 -9.19 1.86
N LEU A 131 0.41 -7.87 1.83
CA LEU A 131 -0.67 -6.90 1.63
C LEU A 131 -0.62 -6.42 0.18
N ASN A 132 -1.71 -6.60 -0.57
CA ASN A 132 -1.88 -5.96 -1.87
C ASN A 132 -2.21 -4.49 -1.62
N ALA A 133 -1.32 -3.59 -2.03
CA ALA A 133 -1.39 -2.18 -1.73
C ALA A 133 -1.47 -1.34 -3.01
N THR A 134 -2.27 -0.27 -2.94
CA THR A 134 -2.31 0.79 -3.95
C THR A 134 -1.89 2.11 -3.31
N LEU A 135 -1.20 2.92 -4.10
CA LEU A 135 -0.73 4.25 -3.71
C LEU A 135 -1.33 5.28 -4.66
N TRP A 136 -1.91 6.35 -4.10
CA TRP A 136 -2.59 7.43 -4.83
C TRP A 136 -3.57 6.94 -5.90
N ASP A 137 -4.48 6.07 -5.44
CA ASP A 137 -5.59 5.49 -6.23
C ASP A 137 -5.16 4.77 -7.52
N ALA A 138 -3.92 4.28 -7.59
CA ALA A 138 -3.49 3.39 -8.65
C ALA A 138 -4.38 2.12 -8.71
N PRO A 139 -4.60 1.52 -9.90
CA PRO A 139 -5.29 0.24 -10.02
C PRO A 139 -4.60 -0.84 -9.17
N SER A 140 -5.38 -1.77 -8.61
CA SER A 140 -4.84 -2.86 -7.79
C SER A 140 -3.87 -3.74 -8.57
N ALA A 141 -2.80 -4.18 -7.91
CA ALA A 141 -1.89 -5.15 -8.48
C ALA A 141 -2.56 -6.52 -8.64
N HIS A 142 -2.14 -7.27 -9.66
CA HIS A 142 -2.57 -8.64 -9.91
C HIS A 142 -1.39 -9.61 -9.79
N GLY A 143 -1.69 -10.89 -9.56
CA GLY A 143 -0.68 -11.94 -9.44
C GLY A 143 -0.23 -12.19 -8.01
N PHE A 144 0.99 -12.70 -7.87
CA PHE A 144 1.60 -13.07 -6.59
C PHE A 144 2.82 -12.18 -6.31
N PRO A 145 3.10 -11.89 -5.03
CA PRO A 145 4.29 -11.13 -4.65
C PRO A 145 5.55 -11.86 -5.09
N ASN A 146 6.47 -11.13 -5.72
CA ASN A 146 7.77 -11.64 -6.15
C ASN A 146 8.91 -10.63 -5.90
N PRO A 147 9.20 -10.31 -4.62
CA PRO A 147 10.21 -9.33 -4.27
C PRO A 147 11.58 -9.63 -4.91
N SER A 148 12.34 -8.58 -5.23
CA SER A 148 13.63 -8.73 -5.89
C SER A 148 14.62 -9.63 -5.13
N ALA A 149 14.60 -9.62 -3.80
CA ALA A 149 15.41 -10.50 -2.96
C ALA A 149 15.06 -11.99 -3.15
N TRP A 150 13.76 -12.30 -3.26
CA TRP A 150 13.28 -13.66 -3.46
C TRP A 150 13.65 -14.18 -4.85
N ARG A 151 13.46 -13.35 -5.89
CA ARG A 151 13.88 -13.68 -7.26
C ARG A 151 15.37 -14.02 -7.34
N LYS A 152 16.22 -13.24 -6.67
CA LYS A 152 17.67 -13.48 -6.64
C LYS A 152 18.03 -14.80 -5.93
N ALA A 153 17.39 -15.12 -4.81
CA ALA A 153 17.65 -16.38 -4.09
C ALA A 153 17.19 -17.62 -4.86
N LEU A 154 16.15 -17.48 -5.69
CA LEU A 154 15.62 -18.54 -6.54
C LEU A 154 16.30 -18.62 -7.91
N GLU A 155 17.15 -17.65 -8.27
CA GLU A 155 17.78 -17.60 -9.58
C GLU A 155 18.67 -18.82 -9.82
N GLY A 156 18.45 -19.51 -10.94
CA GLY A 156 19.18 -20.73 -11.30
C GLY A 156 18.75 -21.99 -10.55
N ARG A 157 17.75 -21.94 -9.67
CA ARG A 157 17.18 -23.13 -9.02
C ARG A 157 16.08 -23.76 -9.86
N SER A 158 16.07 -25.09 -9.93
CA SER A 158 15.05 -25.90 -10.60
C SER A 158 14.01 -26.50 -9.63
N GLU A 159 14.33 -26.58 -8.34
CA GLU A 159 13.45 -27.17 -7.33
C GLU A 159 12.53 -26.13 -6.69
N PRO A 160 11.23 -26.46 -6.48
CA PRO A 160 10.33 -25.64 -5.68
C PRO A 160 10.85 -25.50 -4.25
N MET A 161 10.77 -24.29 -3.70
CA MET A 161 11.15 -24.00 -2.32
C MET A 161 9.91 -23.59 -1.53
N GLU A 162 9.75 -24.15 -0.33
CA GLU A 162 8.73 -23.70 0.61
C GLU A 162 8.98 -22.24 1.02
N ILE A 163 7.92 -21.44 1.10
CA ILE A 163 8.02 -19.99 1.35
C ILE A 163 8.74 -19.68 2.67
N GLY A 164 8.54 -20.52 3.69
CA GLY A 164 9.24 -20.38 4.96
C GLY A 164 10.76 -20.52 4.83
N ASP A 165 11.22 -21.45 4.00
CA ASP A 165 12.65 -21.71 3.78
C ASP A 165 13.29 -20.62 2.92
N LEU A 166 12.57 -20.17 1.88
CA LEU A 166 12.98 -19.02 1.07
C LEU A 166 13.18 -17.78 1.93
N VAL A 167 12.18 -17.47 2.76
CA VAL A 167 12.27 -16.35 3.69
C VAL A 167 13.42 -16.54 4.67
N ASN A 168 13.70 -17.78 5.09
CA ASN A 168 14.81 -18.03 5.99
C ASN A 168 16.17 -17.75 5.34
N GLU A 169 16.32 -18.07 4.07
CA GLU A 169 17.53 -17.83 3.27
C GLU A 169 17.76 -16.34 2.99
N VAL A 170 16.69 -15.59 2.69
CA VAL A 170 16.79 -14.15 2.36
C VAL A 170 16.74 -13.21 3.57
N TRP A 171 16.67 -13.75 4.79
CA TRP A 171 16.65 -12.97 6.02
C TRP A 171 18.07 -12.51 6.38
N PRO A 172 18.37 -11.19 6.39
CA PRO A 172 19.70 -10.68 6.72
C PRO A 172 20.18 -11.00 8.14
#